data_AF-A0A6I5NE82-F1
#
_entry.id   AF-A0A6I5NE82-F1
#
_cell.length_a   1.000
_cell.length_b   1.000
_cell.length_c   1.000
_cell.angle_alpha   90.00
_cell.angle_beta   90.00
_cell.angle_gamma   90.00
#
_symmetry.space_group_name_H-M   'P 1'
#
loop_
_entity.id
_entity.type
_entity.pdbx_description
1 polymer ?
#
loop_
_entity_poly.entity_id
_entity_poly.type
_entity_poly.pdbx_seq_one_letter_code
_entity_poly.pdbx_strand_id
1 'polypeptide(L)'
;MRRRKARLSSLFALALVAAIAFSPLPSVRPQTTPTRSGLVTEIEATAARHAKTNTSMQTQHMIELYAEDGEQVGLSKREIANFYEEKYIEVQETLQPGPWAGLLPNQASVVLAIMSLLGIIGAAFKDRITQLIEAILDWLYSQLAGTKFLQTTALNRYRRSLVDKHAQLRIPFRPNRPLEMAEVFVPLKVAGSASVTSEIDAYRAITEHRRLMVTGQPGSGKTMLLKHVALTYGRNQLNMLSDRPVPVLLELHRLSDPDLSREALIQELVAAFRRDGFPKAERFVAQSLKQGKLLLLLDGLDEVNSGVRSQVVKQIQDLLDECDKCRAIITCHLA
;
A
#
# COMPACT_ATOMS: atom_id res chain seq x y z
N MET A 1 5.35 46.88 -14.44
CA MET A 1 5.67 47.57 -13.16
C MET A 1 6.94 46.96 -12.57
N ARG A 2 8.15 47.42 -12.94
CA ARG A 2 8.87 48.58 -12.40
C ARG A 2 9.01 48.56 -10.87
N ARG A 3 9.79 47.62 -10.31
CA ARG A 3 10.47 47.74 -8.99
C ARG A 3 11.35 46.52 -8.65
N ARG A 4 12.18 46.01 -9.57
CA ARG A 4 13.24 45.01 -9.24
C ARG A 4 14.56 45.18 -9.99
N LYS A 5 14.68 46.16 -10.89
CA LYS A 5 15.92 46.44 -11.65
C LYS A 5 16.82 47.54 -11.05
N ALA A 6 16.54 48.04 -9.85
CA ALA A 6 17.27 49.17 -9.24
C ALA A 6 18.20 48.79 -8.07
N ARG A 7 18.45 47.50 -7.81
CA ARG A 7 19.37 47.05 -6.73
C ARG A 7 20.62 46.31 -7.22
N LEU A 8 20.80 46.12 -8.53
CA LEU A 8 22.03 45.50 -9.07
C LEU A 8 23.07 46.50 -9.59
N SER A 9 22.71 47.76 -9.86
CA SER A 9 23.67 48.77 -10.32
C SER A 9 24.45 49.45 -9.19
N SER A 10 24.04 49.33 -7.92
CA SER A 10 24.77 49.94 -6.79
C SER A 10 25.81 49.02 -6.14
N LEU A 11 25.79 47.72 -6.43
CA LEU A 11 26.81 46.77 -5.95
C LEU A 11 28.04 46.71 -6.87
N PHE A 12 27.90 47.10 -8.13
CA PHE A 12 29.02 47.15 -9.09
C PHE A 12 29.88 48.41 -8.94
N ALA A 13 29.29 49.52 -8.45
CA ALA A 13 30.02 50.77 -8.21
C ALA A 13 30.89 50.74 -6.94
N LEU A 14 30.62 49.84 -5.98
CA LEU A 14 31.40 49.72 -4.74
C LEU A 14 32.64 48.82 -4.90
N ALA A 15 32.64 47.91 -5.88
CA ALA A 15 33.78 47.02 -6.15
C ALA A 15 34.91 47.71 -6.95
N LEU A 16 34.60 48.78 -7.70
CA LEU A 16 35.58 49.50 -8.53
C LEU A 16 36.45 50.49 -7.73
N VAL A 17 35.99 50.96 -6.56
CA VAL A 17 36.73 51.90 -5.70
C VAL A 17 37.73 51.19 -4.78
N ALA A 18 37.50 49.90 -4.46
CA ALA A 18 38.44 49.11 -3.66
C ALA A 18 39.67 48.63 -4.44
N ALA A 19 39.65 48.67 -5.78
CA ALA A 19 40.71 48.15 -6.64
C ALA A 19 41.81 49.18 -6.99
N ILE A 20 41.64 50.46 -6.63
CA ILE A 20 42.59 51.55 -7.00
C ILE A 20 43.40 52.06 -5.78
N ALA A 21 43.07 51.64 -4.56
CA ALA A 21 43.74 52.13 -3.33
C ALA A 21 44.95 51.28 -2.87
N PHE A 22 45.24 50.14 -3.51
CA PHE A 22 46.36 49.28 -3.13
C PHE A 22 47.24 48.95 -4.34
N SER A 23 47.84 50.00 -4.93
CA SER A 23 49.03 49.83 -5.75
C SER A 23 50.24 49.79 -4.81
N PRO A 24 50.97 48.67 -4.67
CA PRO A 24 52.20 48.69 -3.90
C PRO A 24 53.22 49.58 -4.65
N LEU A 25 53.75 50.57 -3.96
CA LEU A 25 54.87 51.39 -4.43
C LEU A 25 56.06 50.48 -4.78
N PRO A 26 56.89 50.83 -5.78
CA PRO A 26 58.08 50.07 -6.10
C PRO A 26 59.04 50.13 -4.91
N SER A 27 59.22 49.01 -4.21
CA SER A 27 60.26 48.87 -3.20
C SER A 27 61.61 48.87 -3.90
N VAL A 28 62.40 49.89 -3.60
CA VAL A 28 63.84 49.95 -3.89
C VAL A 28 64.47 48.67 -3.35
N ARG A 29 65.06 47.83 -4.21
CA ARG A 29 65.84 46.66 -3.79
C ARG A 29 67.16 47.14 -3.20
N PRO A 30 67.45 46.91 -1.90
CA PRO A 30 68.82 46.96 -1.43
C PRO A 30 69.52 45.69 -1.94
N GLN A 31 70.72 45.83 -2.50
CA GLN A 31 71.61 44.70 -2.70
C GLN A 31 71.93 44.14 -1.31
N THR A 32 71.39 42.96 -1.01
CA THR A 32 71.67 42.24 0.22
C THR A 32 72.49 41.02 -0.15
N THR A 33 73.55 40.79 0.61
CA THR A 33 74.38 39.58 0.58
C THR A 33 73.48 38.34 0.61
N PRO A 34 73.73 37.31 -0.23
CA PRO A 34 72.83 36.16 -0.31
C PRO A 34 72.76 35.48 1.06
N THR A 35 71.56 35.41 1.63
CA THR A 35 71.27 34.65 2.84
C THR A 35 70.57 33.36 2.45
N ARG A 36 70.78 32.28 3.22
CA ARG A 36 70.33 30.92 2.85
C ARG A 36 68.83 30.89 2.59
N SER A 37 68.06 31.53 3.45
CA SER A 37 66.60 31.63 3.36
C SER A 37 66.14 32.49 2.19
N GLY A 38 66.89 33.54 1.83
CA GLY A 38 66.56 34.40 0.70
C GLY A 38 66.67 33.65 -0.64
N LEU A 39 67.76 32.90 -0.81
CA LEU A 39 68.02 32.11 -2.02
C LEU A 39 66.95 31.02 -2.23
N VAL A 40 66.60 30.28 -1.17
CA VAL A 40 65.54 29.25 -1.22
C VAL A 40 64.20 29.87 -1.61
N THR A 41 63.85 31.02 -1.03
CA THR A 41 62.60 31.74 -1.36
C THR A 41 62.56 32.15 -2.84
N GLU A 42 63.69 32.56 -3.40
CA GLU A 42 63.79 32.95 -4.82
C GLU A 42 63.68 31.74 -5.76
N ILE A 43 64.29 30.61 -5.40
CA ILE A 43 64.17 29.33 -6.11
C ILE A 43 62.70 28.88 -6.12
N GLU A 44 62.03 28.88 -4.96
CA GLU A 44 60.61 28.52 -4.82
C GLU A 44 59.69 29.46 -5.60
N ALA A 45 59.95 30.78 -5.56
CA ALA A 45 59.18 31.76 -6.31
C ALA A 45 59.34 31.57 -7.83
N THR A 46 60.52 31.13 -8.27
CA THR A 46 60.79 30.81 -9.68
C THR A 46 60.12 29.49 -10.09
N ALA A 47 60.15 28.47 -9.24
CA ALA A 47 59.42 27.21 -9.43
C ALA A 47 57.91 27.46 -9.59
N ALA A 48 57.31 28.25 -8.70
CA ALA A 48 55.89 28.59 -8.76
C ALA A 48 55.52 29.38 -10.03
N ARG A 49 56.43 30.23 -10.54
CA ARG A 49 56.24 30.92 -11.82
C ARG A 49 56.24 29.93 -12.98
N HIS A 50 57.25 29.04 -13.05
CA HIS A 50 57.37 28.06 -14.13
C HIS A 50 56.17 27.11 -14.17
N ALA A 51 55.68 26.66 -13.01
CA ALA A 51 54.49 25.83 -12.90
C ALA A 51 53.22 26.56 -13.40
N LYS A 52 53.05 27.84 -13.06
CA LYS A 52 51.91 28.66 -13.52
C LYS A 52 51.96 28.98 -15.02
N THR A 53 53.14 29.13 -15.60
CA THR A 53 53.33 29.41 -17.04
C THR A 53 53.35 28.15 -17.91
N ASN A 54 53.14 26.96 -17.32
CA ASN A 54 53.21 25.66 -17.99
C ASN A 54 54.56 25.43 -18.71
N THR A 55 55.64 26.00 -18.17
CA THR A 55 57.00 25.83 -18.68
C THR A 55 57.54 24.49 -18.21
N SER A 56 58.17 23.70 -19.07
CA SER A 56 58.75 22.41 -18.67
C SER A 56 59.74 22.58 -17.52
N MET A 57 59.80 21.59 -16.61
CA MET A 57 60.67 21.62 -15.44
C MET A 57 62.13 21.82 -15.85
N GLN A 58 62.77 22.90 -15.36
CA GLN A 58 64.12 23.31 -15.77
C GLN A 58 65.15 23.07 -14.65
N THR A 59 65.14 21.90 -14.01
CA THR A 59 66.01 21.60 -12.85
C THR A 59 67.48 21.89 -13.14
N GLN A 60 67.99 21.45 -14.29
CA GLN A 60 69.41 21.62 -14.63
C GLN A 60 69.81 23.10 -14.77
N HIS A 61 68.94 23.91 -15.38
CA HIS A 61 69.17 25.35 -15.52
C HIS A 61 69.16 26.07 -14.17
N MET A 62 68.28 25.65 -13.25
CA MET A 62 68.21 26.22 -11.91
C MET A 62 69.45 25.87 -11.07
N ILE A 63 69.98 24.65 -11.21
CA ILE A 63 71.23 24.26 -10.58
C ILE A 63 72.38 25.14 -11.06
N GLU A 64 72.47 25.41 -12.36
CA GLU A 64 73.52 26.23 -12.96
C GLU A 64 73.38 27.71 -12.55
N LEU A 65 72.16 28.26 -12.56
CA LEU A 65 71.89 29.65 -12.24
C LEU A 65 72.21 30.01 -10.79
N TYR A 66 71.96 29.09 -9.84
CA TYR A 66 72.17 29.32 -8.41
C TYR A 66 73.39 28.58 -7.85
N ALA A 67 74.25 27.99 -8.69
CA ALA A 67 75.42 27.23 -8.24
C ALA A 67 76.41 28.10 -7.45
N GLU A 68 76.76 29.28 -7.99
CA GLU A 68 77.76 30.18 -7.40
C GLU A 68 77.24 30.82 -6.11
N ASP A 69 76.01 31.32 -6.13
CA ASP A 69 75.36 31.92 -4.96
C ASP A 69 75.00 30.87 -3.89
N GLY A 70 74.69 29.64 -4.30
CA GLY A 70 74.42 28.53 -3.39
C GLY A 70 75.65 28.09 -2.61
N GLU A 71 76.81 28.02 -3.25
CA GLU A 71 78.06 27.61 -2.61
C GLU A 71 78.52 28.61 -1.54
N GLN A 72 78.30 29.91 -1.76
CA GLN A 72 78.60 30.97 -0.79
C GLN A 72 77.80 30.86 0.52
N VAL A 73 76.63 30.20 0.47
CA VAL A 73 75.71 30.11 1.61
C VAL A 73 75.46 28.66 2.06
N GLY A 74 76.27 27.72 1.56
CA GLY A 74 76.24 26.31 1.95
C GLY A 74 75.02 25.52 1.43
N LEU A 75 74.39 25.96 0.33
CA LEU A 75 73.43 25.15 -0.42
C LEU A 75 74.17 24.27 -1.43
N SER A 76 73.95 22.97 -1.33
CA SER A 76 74.40 22.03 -2.34
C SER A 76 73.52 22.10 -3.60
N LYS A 77 74.10 21.73 -4.74
CA LYS A 77 73.37 21.58 -6.02
C LYS A 77 72.15 20.66 -5.91
N ARG A 78 72.20 19.66 -5.02
CA ARG A 78 71.08 18.74 -4.75
C ARG A 78 69.94 19.42 -3.99
N GLU A 79 70.26 20.25 -3.01
CA GLU A 79 69.25 21.00 -2.26
C GLU A 79 68.53 22.02 -3.16
N ILE A 80 69.26 22.69 -4.06
CA ILE A 80 68.67 23.61 -5.05
C ILE A 80 67.68 22.88 -5.95
N ALA A 81 68.06 21.69 -6.45
CA ALA A 81 67.18 20.86 -7.26
C ALA A 81 65.90 20.46 -6.50
N ASN A 82 66.05 19.99 -5.26
CA ASN A 82 64.92 19.54 -4.45
C ASN A 82 63.92 20.67 -4.16
N PHE A 83 64.39 21.84 -3.71
CA PHE A 83 63.50 22.97 -3.43
C PHE A 83 62.76 23.43 -4.68
N TYR A 84 63.42 23.40 -5.84
CA TYR A 84 62.79 23.75 -7.11
C TYR A 84 61.73 22.72 -7.53
N GLU A 85 62.08 21.43 -7.54
CA GLU A 85 61.21 20.36 -8.02
C GLU A 85 59.98 20.17 -7.12
N GLU A 86 60.17 20.18 -5.81
CA GLU A 86 59.09 20.03 -4.83
C GLU A 86 58.07 21.15 -4.98
N LYS A 87 58.52 22.41 -5.05
CA LYS A 87 57.62 23.55 -5.19
C LYS A 87 56.95 23.61 -6.56
N TYR A 88 57.64 23.19 -7.60
CA TYR A 88 57.08 23.12 -8.94
C TYR A 88 55.92 22.09 -9.00
N ILE A 89 56.12 20.91 -8.43
CA ILE A 89 55.10 19.84 -8.38
C ILE A 89 53.90 20.28 -7.54
N GLU A 90 54.12 20.83 -6.33
CA GLU A 90 53.06 21.32 -5.45
C GLU A 90 52.14 22.32 -6.17
N VAL A 91 52.73 23.32 -6.85
CA VAL A 91 51.94 24.33 -7.58
C VAL A 91 51.23 23.73 -8.79
N GLN A 92 51.85 22.79 -9.50
CA GLN A 92 51.25 22.15 -10.66
C GLN A 92 50.03 21.29 -10.28
N GLU A 93 50.06 20.60 -9.14
CA GLU A 93 48.92 19.84 -8.63
C GLU A 93 47.74 20.75 -8.26
N THR A 94 47.99 21.93 -7.69
CA THR A 94 46.91 22.89 -7.38
C THR A 94 46.23 23.49 -8.62
N LEU A 95 46.92 23.48 -9.77
CA LEU A 95 46.41 24.01 -11.04
C LEU A 95 45.62 22.98 -11.85
N GLN A 96 45.73 21.68 -11.52
CA GLN A 96 44.91 20.67 -12.18
C GLN A 96 43.44 20.82 -11.76
N PRO A 97 42.50 20.94 -12.71
CA PRO A 97 41.10 21.07 -12.38
C PRO A 97 40.63 19.79 -11.70
N GLY A 98 40.00 19.92 -10.52
CA GLY A 98 39.49 18.78 -9.75
C GLY A 98 38.55 17.89 -10.58
N PRO A 99 38.30 16.64 -10.15
CA PRO A 99 37.64 15.59 -10.94
C PRO A 99 36.23 15.94 -11.45
N TRP A 100 35.63 17.02 -10.95
CA TRP A 100 34.28 17.48 -11.29
C TRP A 100 34.22 18.67 -12.26
N ALA A 101 35.36 19.24 -12.66
CA ALA A 101 35.40 20.44 -13.52
C ALA A 101 34.98 20.19 -14.98
N GLY A 102 34.98 18.93 -15.44
CA GLY A 102 34.54 18.55 -16.79
C GLY A 102 33.02 18.41 -16.96
N LEU A 103 32.24 18.45 -15.87
CA LEU A 103 30.80 18.17 -15.92
C LEU A 103 29.92 19.39 -16.21
N LEU A 104 30.45 20.62 -16.12
CA LEU A 104 29.70 21.85 -16.38
C LEU A 104 30.62 22.88 -17.06
N PRO A 105 30.60 23.00 -18.41
CA PRO A 105 29.86 24.16 -18.95
C PRO A 105 29.10 23.99 -20.29
N ASN A 106 29.17 22.87 -21.03
CA ASN A 106 28.52 22.78 -22.36
C ASN A 106 27.32 21.81 -22.47
N GLN A 107 27.04 21.00 -21.45
CA GLN A 107 25.95 19.99 -21.47
C GLN A 107 24.94 20.14 -20.32
N ALA A 108 25.04 21.22 -19.54
CA ALA A 108 24.15 21.47 -18.40
C ALA A 108 22.67 21.55 -18.81
N SER A 109 22.39 22.13 -19.98
CA SER A 109 21.06 22.19 -20.58
C SER A 109 20.53 20.81 -20.98
N VAL A 110 21.41 19.92 -21.47
CA VAL A 110 21.06 18.54 -21.85
C VAL A 110 20.76 17.71 -20.61
N VAL A 111 21.56 17.83 -19.55
CA VAL A 111 21.31 17.16 -18.27
C VAL A 111 19.98 17.65 -17.66
N LEU A 112 19.70 18.95 -17.68
CA LEU A 112 18.41 19.48 -17.20
C LEU A 112 17.23 19.00 -18.05
N ALA A 113 17.40 18.92 -19.37
CA ALA A 113 16.37 18.42 -20.29
C ALA A 113 16.09 16.93 -20.06
N ILE A 114 17.13 16.12 -19.85
CA ILE A 114 17.00 14.69 -19.52
C ILE A 114 16.31 14.52 -18.16
N MET A 115 16.69 15.29 -17.14
CA MET A 115 16.05 15.24 -15.82
C MET A 115 14.59 15.68 -15.84
N SER A 116 14.26 16.71 -16.62
CA SER A 116 12.89 17.16 -16.85
C SER A 116 12.06 16.11 -17.59
N LEU A 117 12.63 15.50 -18.64
CA LEU A 117 12.00 14.43 -19.41
C LEU A 117 11.74 13.19 -18.55
N LEU A 118 12.72 12.77 -17.74
CA LEU A 118 12.56 11.68 -16.77
C LEU A 118 11.49 11.99 -15.72
N GLY A 119 11.41 13.24 -15.25
CA GLY A 119 10.36 13.69 -14.34
C GLY A 119 8.96 13.63 -14.96
N ILE A 120 8.82 14.05 -16.22
CA ILE A 120 7.55 14.00 -16.97
C ILE A 120 7.16 12.54 -17.26
N ILE A 121 8.11 11.69 -17.67
CA ILE A 121 7.87 10.26 -17.89
C ILE A 121 7.45 9.58 -16.58
N GLY A 122 8.14 9.86 -15.47
CA GLY A 122 7.81 9.34 -14.14
C GLY A 122 6.45 9.82 -13.63
N ALA A 123 6.10 11.09 -13.85
CA ALA A 123 4.79 11.64 -13.49
C ALA A 123 3.66 11.04 -14.35
N ALA A 124 3.88 10.87 -15.65
CA ALA A 124 2.93 10.23 -16.56
C ALA A 124 2.75 8.72 -16.27
N PHE A 125 3.77 8.06 -15.73
CA PHE A 125 3.69 6.66 -15.32
C PHE A 125 3.07 6.48 -13.94
N LYS A 126 3.09 7.47 -13.04
CA LYS A 126 2.56 7.30 -11.68
C LYS A 126 1.08 6.92 -11.67
N ASP A 127 0.26 7.66 -12.41
CA ASP A 127 -1.18 7.40 -12.46
C ASP A 127 -1.50 6.14 -13.28
N ARG A 128 -0.75 5.89 -14.36
CA ARG A 128 -0.86 4.65 -15.15
C ARG A 128 -0.44 3.41 -14.38
N ILE A 129 0.64 3.45 -13.60
CA ILE A 129 1.10 2.36 -12.73
C ILE A 129 0.06 2.12 -11.64
N THR A 130 -0.49 3.16 -11.04
CA THR A 130 -1.52 2.99 -10.00
C THR A 130 -2.76 2.31 -10.58
N GLN A 131 -3.22 2.75 -11.76
CA GLN A 131 -4.32 2.11 -12.48
C GLN A 131 -3.99 0.68 -12.93
N LEU A 132 -2.75 0.40 -13.36
CA LEU A 132 -2.29 -0.95 -13.71
C LEU A 132 -2.19 -1.86 -12.49
N ILE A 133 -1.72 -1.35 -11.36
CA ILE A 133 -1.65 -2.08 -10.09
C ILE A 133 -3.06 -2.37 -9.60
N GLU A 134 -3.98 -1.41 -9.63
CA GLU A 134 -5.38 -1.64 -9.28
C GLU A 134 -6.05 -2.64 -10.23
N ALA A 135 -5.82 -2.52 -11.55
CA ALA A 135 -6.34 -3.47 -12.54
C ALA A 135 -5.73 -4.87 -12.39
N ILE A 136 -4.43 -4.97 -12.10
CA ILE A 136 -3.75 -6.23 -11.79
C ILE A 136 -4.26 -6.78 -10.48
N LEU A 137 -4.44 -5.95 -9.44
CA LEU A 137 -5.02 -6.37 -8.17
C LEU A 137 -6.43 -6.89 -8.39
N ASP A 138 -7.30 -6.20 -9.13
CA ASP A 138 -8.66 -6.65 -9.40
C ASP A 138 -8.72 -7.89 -10.30
N TRP A 139 -7.84 -7.98 -11.30
CA TRP A 139 -7.66 -9.18 -12.12
C TRP A 139 -7.17 -10.36 -11.27
N LEU A 140 -6.15 -10.14 -10.42
CA LEU A 140 -5.59 -11.11 -9.50
C LEU A 140 -6.58 -11.46 -8.40
N TYR A 141 -7.40 -10.52 -7.91
CA TYR A 141 -8.49 -10.76 -6.96
C TYR A 141 -9.59 -11.59 -7.62
N SER A 142 -9.93 -11.32 -8.87
CA SER A 142 -10.91 -12.12 -9.61
C SER A 142 -10.39 -13.55 -9.83
N GLN A 143 -9.10 -13.70 -10.12
CA GLN A 143 -8.44 -15.00 -10.28
C GLN A 143 -8.24 -15.74 -8.94
N LEU A 144 -7.88 -15.03 -7.87
CA LEU A 144 -7.51 -15.60 -6.57
C LEU A 144 -8.69 -15.73 -5.59
N ALA A 145 -9.81 -15.02 -5.77
CA ALA A 145 -11.01 -15.16 -4.93
C ALA A 145 -11.66 -16.56 -4.98
N GLY A 146 -11.13 -17.47 -5.82
CA GLY A 146 -11.46 -18.91 -5.81
C GLY A 146 -10.39 -19.82 -5.19
N THR A 147 -9.26 -19.28 -4.72
CA THR A 147 -8.22 -20.10 -4.07
C THR A 147 -8.66 -20.48 -2.65
N LYS A 148 -8.49 -21.76 -2.29
CA LYS A 148 -8.88 -22.30 -0.97
C LYS A 148 -8.32 -21.48 0.20
N PHE A 149 -7.15 -20.86 0.02
CA PHE A 149 -6.52 -20.02 1.03
C PHE A 149 -7.31 -18.73 1.33
N LEU A 150 -7.66 -17.94 0.31
CA LEU A 150 -8.44 -16.72 0.51
C LEU A 150 -9.86 -17.03 0.96
N GLN A 151 -10.45 -18.13 0.45
CA GLN A 151 -11.75 -18.62 0.90
C GLN A 151 -11.74 -18.96 2.40
N THR A 152 -10.66 -19.57 2.91
CA THR A 152 -10.52 -19.89 4.34
C THR A 152 -10.48 -18.62 5.20
N THR A 153 -9.71 -17.62 4.79
CA THR A 153 -9.64 -16.33 5.49
C THR A 153 -10.99 -15.60 5.47
N ALA A 154 -11.67 -15.57 4.32
CA ALA A 154 -12.99 -14.96 4.18
C ALA A 154 -14.04 -15.69 5.03
N LEU A 155 -14.02 -17.03 5.06
CA LEU A 155 -14.89 -17.84 5.92
C LEU A 155 -14.61 -17.57 7.40
N ASN A 156 -13.34 -17.45 7.81
CA ASN A 156 -13.01 -17.13 9.21
C ASN A 156 -13.52 -15.73 9.60
N ARG A 157 -13.42 -14.75 8.71
CA ARG A 157 -14.01 -13.41 8.92
C ARG A 157 -15.53 -13.47 9.01
N TYR A 158 -16.17 -14.19 8.09
CA TYR A 158 -17.61 -14.42 8.09
C TYR A 158 -18.08 -15.04 9.42
N ARG A 159 -17.41 -16.08 9.89
CA ARG A 159 -17.70 -16.73 11.18
C ARG A 159 -17.61 -15.77 12.35
N ARG A 160 -16.54 -14.97 12.43
CA ARG A 160 -16.39 -13.95 13.49
C ARG A 160 -17.54 -12.94 13.42
N SER A 161 -17.86 -12.44 12.24
CA SER A 161 -18.96 -11.48 12.06
C SER A 161 -20.32 -12.07 12.48
N LEU A 162 -20.58 -13.35 12.24
CA LEU A 162 -21.79 -14.02 12.72
C LEU A 162 -21.83 -14.10 14.25
N VAL A 163 -20.71 -14.38 14.90
CA VAL A 163 -20.61 -14.35 16.36
C VAL A 163 -20.88 -12.93 16.87
N ASP A 164 -20.21 -11.92 16.32
CA ASP A 164 -20.37 -10.53 16.76
C ASP A 164 -21.81 -10.03 16.60
N LYS A 165 -22.49 -10.44 15.52
CA LYS A 165 -23.87 -10.02 15.20
C LYS A 165 -24.93 -10.76 16.03
N HIS A 166 -24.70 -12.01 16.39
CA HIS A 166 -25.72 -12.89 16.97
C HIS A 166 -25.43 -13.37 18.39
N ALA A 167 -24.23 -13.19 18.93
CA ALA A 167 -23.91 -13.58 20.31
C ALA A 167 -24.76 -12.81 21.32
N GLN A 168 -25.02 -11.53 21.06
CA GLN A 168 -25.72 -10.65 21.98
C GLN A 168 -27.10 -10.27 21.47
N LEU A 169 -28.10 -10.53 22.31
CA LEU A 169 -29.48 -10.14 22.10
C LEU A 169 -29.68 -8.75 22.71
N ARG A 170 -29.71 -7.73 21.84
CA ARG A 170 -30.02 -6.36 22.23
C ARG A 170 -31.53 -6.22 22.40
N ILE A 171 -31.93 -5.99 23.64
CA ILE A 171 -33.34 -5.81 23.99
C ILE A 171 -33.61 -4.29 24.03
N PRO A 172 -34.61 -3.77 23.27
CA PRO A 172 -34.89 -2.34 23.21
C PRO A 172 -35.07 -1.68 24.58
N PHE A 173 -35.67 -2.39 25.53
CA PHE A 173 -35.91 -1.93 26.90
C PHE A 173 -34.80 -2.28 27.91
N ARG A 174 -33.67 -2.87 27.47
CA ARG A 174 -32.46 -3.09 28.29
C ARG A 174 -31.16 -2.77 27.51
N PRO A 175 -30.94 -1.51 27.10
CA PRO A 175 -29.83 -1.14 26.21
C PRO A 175 -28.44 -1.42 26.81
N ASN A 176 -28.30 -1.33 28.13
CA ASN A 176 -27.01 -1.45 28.83
C ASN A 176 -26.76 -2.85 29.42
N ARG A 177 -27.62 -3.84 29.14
CA ARG A 177 -27.47 -5.20 29.64
C ARG A 177 -27.93 -6.20 28.57
N PRO A 178 -27.16 -6.38 27.48
CA PRO A 178 -27.46 -7.38 26.47
C PRO A 178 -27.45 -8.78 27.10
N LEU A 179 -28.27 -9.68 26.57
CA LEU A 179 -28.28 -11.08 26.98
C LEU A 179 -27.43 -11.90 26.00
N GLU A 180 -26.64 -12.83 26.53
CA GLU A 180 -25.94 -13.81 25.71
C GLU A 180 -26.97 -14.79 25.13
N MET A 181 -27.07 -14.85 23.80
CA MET A 181 -28.06 -15.66 23.11
C MET A 181 -27.99 -17.14 23.52
N ALA A 182 -26.78 -17.66 23.74
CA ALA A 182 -26.57 -19.04 24.14
C ALA A 182 -27.07 -19.38 25.55
N GLU A 183 -27.24 -18.38 26.43
CA GLU A 183 -27.77 -18.60 27.79
C GLU A 183 -29.30 -18.57 27.81
N VAL A 184 -29.93 -17.92 26.83
CA VAL A 184 -31.38 -17.63 26.82
C VAL A 184 -32.12 -18.42 25.75
N PHE A 185 -31.41 -18.99 24.78
CA PHE A 185 -32.03 -19.75 23.70
C PHE A 185 -32.65 -21.06 24.24
N VAL A 186 -33.95 -21.22 23.99
CA VAL A 186 -34.67 -22.47 24.22
C VAL A 186 -34.99 -23.09 22.86
N PRO A 187 -34.54 -24.32 22.58
CA PRO A 187 -34.85 -25.01 21.33
C PRO A 187 -36.35 -25.08 21.08
N LEU A 188 -36.77 -24.72 19.87
CA LEU A 188 -38.15 -24.88 19.47
C LEU A 188 -38.47 -26.36 19.32
N LYS A 189 -39.69 -26.71 19.70
CA LYS A 189 -40.27 -27.98 19.36
C LYS A 189 -41.02 -27.85 18.05
N VAL A 190 -40.80 -28.80 17.15
CA VAL A 190 -41.38 -28.84 15.81
C VAL A 190 -42.27 -30.07 15.72
N ALA A 191 -43.52 -29.89 15.31
CA ALA A 191 -44.40 -30.98 14.95
C ALA A 191 -44.24 -31.29 13.45
N GLY A 192 -43.99 -32.55 13.09
CA GLY A 192 -43.86 -32.97 11.69
C GLY A 192 -45.23 -33.14 11.03
N SER A 193 -45.37 -32.69 9.77
CA SER A 193 -46.60 -32.92 8.97
C SER A 193 -46.74 -34.38 8.48
N ALA A 194 -45.67 -35.19 8.55
CA ALA A 194 -45.64 -36.55 8.04
C ALA A 194 -45.37 -37.55 9.18
N SER A 195 -46.45 -38.18 9.68
CA SER A 195 -46.47 -39.36 10.58
C SER A 195 -45.70 -39.30 11.90
N VAL A 196 -45.06 -38.19 12.27
CA VAL A 196 -44.42 -38.05 13.58
C VAL A 196 -45.32 -37.22 14.51
N THR A 197 -46.12 -37.94 15.30
CA THR A 197 -47.03 -37.39 16.32
C THR A 197 -46.31 -36.84 17.56
N SER A 198 -45.00 -37.01 17.68
CA SER A 198 -44.19 -36.46 18.76
C SER A 198 -43.53 -35.14 18.35
N GLU A 199 -43.66 -34.11 19.18
CA GLU A 199 -42.83 -32.90 19.08
C GLU A 199 -41.33 -33.28 19.05
N ILE A 200 -40.63 -32.93 17.97
CA ILE A 200 -39.19 -33.14 17.82
C ILE A 200 -38.45 -31.83 18.10
N ASP A 201 -37.27 -31.89 18.72
CA ASP A 201 -36.38 -30.73 18.86
C ASP A 201 -36.01 -30.18 17.46
N ALA A 202 -36.08 -28.86 17.27
CA ALA A 202 -35.73 -28.20 16.02
C ALA A 202 -34.35 -28.59 15.49
N TYR A 203 -33.35 -28.78 16.36
CA TYR A 203 -32.03 -29.24 15.96
C TYR A 203 -32.04 -30.66 15.39
N ARG A 204 -32.82 -31.55 16.00
CA ARG A 204 -32.98 -32.91 15.48
C ARG A 204 -33.66 -32.89 14.11
N ALA A 205 -34.72 -32.08 13.94
CA ALA A 205 -35.34 -31.89 12.64
C ALA A 205 -34.34 -31.37 11.59
N ILE A 206 -33.52 -30.38 11.94
CA ILE A 206 -32.47 -29.79 11.06
C ILE A 206 -31.43 -30.83 10.64
N THR A 207 -31.12 -31.80 11.52
CA THR A 207 -30.21 -32.90 11.19
C THR A 207 -30.83 -33.92 10.25
N GLU A 208 -32.07 -34.34 10.53
CA GLU A 208 -32.77 -35.43 9.83
C GLU A 208 -33.29 -35.02 8.46
N HIS A 209 -33.63 -33.74 8.27
CA HIS A 209 -34.19 -33.24 7.03
C HIS A 209 -33.28 -32.18 6.38
N ARG A 210 -33.08 -32.28 5.07
CA ARG A 210 -32.35 -31.25 4.30
C ARG A 210 -33.17 -29.97 4.14
N ARG A 211 -34.49 -30.09 3.97
CA ARG A 211 -35.40 -28.97 3.71
C ARG A 211 -36.48 -28.96 4.78
N LEU A 212 -36.62 -27.83 5.45
CA LEU A 212 -37.57 -27.64 6.54
C LEU A 212 -38.34 -26.34 6.34
N MET A 213 -39.64 -26.43 6.59
CA MET A 213 -40.49 -25.26 6.79
C MET A 213 -40.87 -25.20 8.27
N VAL A 214 -40.51 -24.11 8.94
CA VAL A 214 -40.80 -23.88 10.35
C VAL A 214 -41.95 -22.88 10.44
N THR A 215 -43.11 -23.37 10.85
CA THR A 215 -44.32 -22.58 11.02
C THR A 215 -44.63 -22.35 12.50
N GLY A 216 -45.27 -21.22 12.82
CA GLY A 216 -45.61 -20.89 14.21
C GLY A 216 -46.18 -19.49 14.36
N GLN A 217 -46.83 -19.21 15.49
CA GLN A 217 -47.38 -17.88 15.79
C GLN A 217 -46.31 -16.78 15.83
N PRO A 218 -46.68 -15.50 15.66
CA PRO A 218 -45.77 -14.38 15.89
C PRO A 218 -45.15 -14.45 17.28
N GLY A 219 -43.85 -14.17 17.37
CA GLY A 219 -43.11 -14.27 18.64
C GLY A 219 -42.69 -15.69 19.05
N SER A 220 -43.02 -16.74 18.28
CA SER A 220 -42.64 -18.12 18.57
C SER A 220 -41.14 -18.44 18.42
N GLY A 221 -40.28 -17.44 18.21
CA GLY A 221 -38.83 -17.63 18.15
C GLY A 221 -38.27 -18.18 16.84
N LYS A 222 -39.01 -18.17 15.72
CA LYS A 222 -38.54 -18.70 14.42
C LYS A 222 -37.29 -18.00 13.89
N THR A 223 -37.31 -16.67 13.82
CA THR A 223 -36.13 -15.85 13.49
C THR A 223 -34.97 -16.12 14.48
N MET A 224 -35.31 -16.35 15.76
CA MET A 224 -34.31 -16.66 16.78
C MET A 224 -33.65 -18.02 16.55
N LEU A 225 -34.40 -19.04 16.11
CA LEU A 225 -33.85 -20.32 15.68
C LEU A 225 -32.83 -20.14 14.55
N LEU A 226 -33.17 -19.38 13.49
CA LEU A 226 -32.24 -19.14 12.37
C LEU A 226 -30.97 -18.40 12.83
N LYS A 227 -31.11 -17.35 13.65
CA LYS A 227 -29.98 -16.61 14.22
C LYS A 227 -29.11 -17.49 15.11
N HIS A 228 -29.71 -18.38 15.91
CA HIS A 228 -28.98 -19.30 16.77
C HIS A 228 -28.23 -20.37 15.95
N VAL A 229 -28.79 -20.85 14.83
CA VAL A 229 -28.07 -21.71 13.86
C VAL A 229 -26.86 -20.98 13.27
N ALA A 230 -27.02 -19.72 12.85
CA ALA A 230 -25.91 -18.90 12.34
C ALA A 230 -24.84 -18.61 13.41
N LEU A 231 -25.22 -18.41 14.67
CA LEU A 231 -24.29 -18.26 15.79
C LEU A 231 -23.50 -19.55 16.07
N THR A 232 -24.20 -20.69 16.12
CA THR A 232 -23.61 -22.03 16.29
C THR A 232 -22.63 -22.33 15.15
N TYR A 233 -23.03 -21.93 13.94
CA TYR A 233 -22.21 -21.47 12.81
C TYR A 233 -20.84 -20.91 13.19
N GLY A 234 -20.87 -19.63 13.52
CA GLY A 234 -19.70 -18.81 13.81
C GLY A 234 -18.79 -19.42 14.89
N ARG A 235 -19.38 -20.07 15.91
CA ARG A 235 -18.67 -20.70 17.03
C ARG A 235 -17.97 -22.03 16.71
N ASN A 236 -18.04 -22.54 15.48
CA ASN A 236 -17.55 -23.89 15.14
C ASN A 236 -18.26 -25.02 15.90
N GLN A 237 -19.53 -24.81 16.23
CA GLN A 237 -20.31 -25.77 17.03
C GLN A 237 -21.41 -26.47 16.22
N LEU A 238 -21.53 -26.18 14.92
CA LEU A 238 -22.53 -26.80 14.03
C LEU A 238 -22.14 -28.21 13.58
N ASN A 239 -21.64 -29.02 14.51
CA ASN A 239 -20.98 -30.31 14.23
C ASN A 239 -21.97 -31.46 13.99
N MET A 240 -23.24 -31.29 14.38
CA MET A 240 -24.31 -32.26 14.15
C MET A 240 -24.67 -32.42 12.66
N LEU A 241 -24.25 -31.50 11.80
CA LEU A 241 -24.43 -31.60 10.35
C LEU A 241 -23.16 -32.17 9.71
N SER A 242 -23.21 -33.45 9.34
CA SER A 242 -22.07 -34.19 8.78
C SER A 242 -21.49 -33.56 7.50
N ASP A 243 -22.34 -32.89 6.72
CA ASP A 243 -21.99 -32.17 5.49
C ASP A 243 -21.37 -30.78 5.73
N ARG A 244 -21.32 -30.31 6.99
CA ARG A 244 -20.73 -29.03 7.42
C ARG A 244 -21.11 -27.85 6.50
N PRO A 245 -22.41 -27.61 6.26
CA PRO A 245 -22.84 -26.57 5.34
C PRO A 245 -22.54 -25.17 5.90
N VAL A 246 -22.36 -24.21 5.01
CA VAL A 246 -22.19 -22.80 5.34
C VAL A 246 -23.55 -22.13 5.36
N PRO A 247 -24.04 -21.63 6.51
CA PRO A 247 -25.31 -20.94 6.59
C PRO A 247 -25.25 -19.61 5.85
N VAL A 248 -26.39 -19.17 5.30
CA VAL A 248 -26.62 -17.81 4.82
C VAL A 248 -28.02 -17.38 5.23
N LEU A 249 -28.12 -16.28 5.99
CA LEU A 249 -29.39 -15.74 6.46
C LEU A 249 -29.90 -14.66 5.50
N LEU A 250 -31.03 -14.92 4.87
CA LEU A 250 -31.72 -13.99 3.99
C LEU A 250 -33.12 -13.70 4.57
N GLU A 251 -33.35 -12.45 4.96
CA GLU A 251 -34.67 -11.96 5.33
C GLU A 251 -35.48 -11.74 4.03
N LEU A 252 -36.56 -12.52 3.85
CA LEU A 252 -37.31 -12.56 2.60
C LEU A 252 -38.09 -11.28 2.33
N HIS A 253 -38.47 -10.52 3.35
CA HIS A 253 -39.15 -9.22 3.18
C HIS A 253 -38.29 -8.20 2.39
N ARG A 254 -36.99 -8.45 2.24
CA ARG A 254 -36.08 -7.62 1.43
C ARG A 254 -36.27 -7.84 -0.08
N LEU A 255 -36.91 -8.93 -0.47
CA LEU A 255 -37.23 -9.25 -1.85
C LEU A 255 -38.51 -8.51 -2.26
N SER A 256 -38.32 -7.36 -2.92
CA SER A 256 -39.42 -6.47 -3.33
C SER A 256 -39.62 -6.39 -4.84
N ASP A 257 -38.78 -7.06 -5.63
CA ASP A 257 -38.82 -7.01 -7.09
C ASP A 257 -39.94 -7.93 -7.64
N PRO A 258 -40.97 -7.41 -8.33
CA PRO A 258 -42.00 -8.23 -8.95
C PRO A 258 -41.47 -9.14 -10.07
N ASP A 259 -40.38 -8.74 -10.72
CA ASP A 259 -39.72 -9.50 -11.79
C ASP A 259 -38.47 -10.24 -11.29
N LEU A 260 -38.45 -10.56 -9.98
CA LEU A 260 -37.32 -11.24 -9.34
C LEU A 260 -36.90 -12.47 -10.15
N SER A 261 -35.69 -12.40 -10.71
CA SER A 261 -35.06 -13.52 -11.39
C SER A 261 -34.26 -14.38 -10.41
N ARG A 262 -33.91 -15.60 -10.84
CA ARG A 262 -33.02 -16.49 -10.07
C ARG A 262 -31.67 -15.83 -9.85
N GLU A 263 -31.14 -15.16 -10.87
CA GLU A 263 -29.86 -14.45 -10.78
C GLU A 263 -29.94 -13.34 -9.73
N ALA A 264 -31.05 -12.59 -9.67
CA ALA A 264 -31.28 -11.58 -8.64
C ALA A 264 -31.37 -12.19 -7.23
N LEU A 265 -32.06 -13.33 -7.06
CA LEU A 265 -32.08 -14.06 -5.78
C LEU A 265 -30.67 -14.49 -5.35
N ILE A 266 -29.84 -14.99 -6.28
CA ILE A 266 -28.44 -15.33 -6.00
C ILE A 266 -27.64 -14.08 -5.61
N GLN A 267 -27.88 -12.94 -6.25
CA GLN A 267 -27.23 -11.68 -5.86
C GLN A 267 -27.64 -11.24 -4.45
N GLU A 268 -28.88 -11.49 -4.01
CA GLU A 268 -29.29 -11.24 -2.64
C GLU A 268 -28.62 -12.17 -1.62
N LEU A 269 -28.35 -13.43 -1.99
CA LEU A 269 -27.51 -14.33 -1.18
C LEU A 269 -26.07 -13.81 -1.08
N VAL A 270 -25.48 -13.35 -2.19
CA VAL A 270 -24.15 -12.72 -2.21
C VAL A 270 -24.14 -11.47 -1.34
N ALA A 271 -25.18 -10.64 -1.42
CA ALA A 271 -25.33 -9.44 -0.61
C ALA A 271 -25.46 -9.80 0.88
N ALA A 272 -26.16 -10.88 1.24
CA ALA A 272 -26.25 -11.37 2.61
C ALA A 272 -24.86 -11.76 3.16
N PHE A 273 -24.08 -12.52 2.40
CA PHE A 273 -22.68 -12.83 2.75
C PHE A 273 -21.83 -11.57 2.94
N ARG A 274 -21.98 -10.59 2.04
CA ARG A 274 -21.25 -9.32 2.12
C ARG A 274 -21.60 -8.52 3.37
N ARG A 275 -22.89 -8.46 3.73
CA ARG A 275 -23.39 -7.79 4.96
C ARG A 275 -22.80 -8.41 6.22
N ASP A 276 -22.48 -9.70 6.18
CA ASP A 276 -21.98 -10.48 7.31
C ASP A 276 -20.46 -10.75 7.20
N GLY A 277 -19.71 -9.85 6.55
CA GLY A 277 -18.25 -9.87 6.60
C GLY A 277 -17.56 -10.83 5.62
N PHE A 278 -18.27 -11.35 4.61
CA PHE A 278 -17.70 -12.11 3.50
C PHE A 278 -17.71 -11.25 2.21
N PRO A 279 -16.64 -10.47 1.94
CA PRO A 279 -16.55 -9.66 0.72
C PRO A 279 -16.34 -10.53 -0.52
N LYS A 280 -16.80 -10.05 -1.69
CA LYS A 280 -16.63 -10.70 -3.01
C LYS A 280 -17.08 -12.18 -3.02
N ALA A 281 -18.27 -12.45 -2.49
CA ALA A 281 -18.81 -13.80 -2.28
C ALA A 281 -19.38 -14.46 -3.56
N GLU A 282 -19.35 -13.81 -4.73
CA GLU A 282 -20.02 -14.25 -5.96
C GLU A 282 -19.58 -15.66 -6.38
N ARG A 283 -18.26 -15.86 -6.51
CA ARG A 283 -17.68 -17.17 -6.85
C ARG A 283 -17.96 -18.22 -5.77
N PHE A 284 -17.87 -17.82 -4.50
CA PHE A 284 -18.11 -18.71 -3.37
C PHE A 284 -19.56 -19.22 -3.36
N VAL A 285 -20.54 -18.34 -3.52
CA VAL A 285 -21.97 -18.68 -3.55
C VAL A 285 -22.27 -19.58 -4.74
N ALA A 286 -21.84 -19.20 -5.95
CA ALA A 286 -22.06 -20.02 -7.15
C ALA A 286 -21.48 -21.43 -7.02
N GLN A 287 -20.24 -21.55 -6.52
CA GLN A 287 -19.61 -22.85 -6.31
C GLN A 287 -20.27 -23.64 -5.18
N SER A 288 -20.69 -22.98 -4.10
CA SER A 288 -21.31 -23.64 -2.95
C SER A 288 -22.73 -24.13 -3.25
N LEU A 289 -23.50 -23.38 -4.06
CA LEU A 289 -24.77 -23.85 -4.63
C LEU A 289 -24.54 -25.09 -5.49
N LYS A 290 -23.61 -25.03 -6.46
CA LYS A 290 -23.29 -26.20 -7.31
C LYS A 290 -22.83 -27.44 -6.52
N GLN A 291 -22.16 -27.24 -5.38
CA GLN A 291 -21.67 -28.31 -4.52
C GLN A 291 -22.68 -28.76 -3.45
N GLY A 292 -23.81 -28.07 -3.28
CA GLY A 292 -24.76 -28.32 -2.20
C GLY A 292 -24.20 -28.05 -0.80
N LYS A 293 -23.30 -27.06 -0.68
CA LYS A 293 -22.62 -26.71 0.59
C LYS A 293 -23.26 -25.55 1.34
N LEU A 294 -24.36 -25.00 0.84
CA LEU A 294 -25.09 -23.94 1.53
C LEU A 294 -26.20 -24.50 2.42
N LEU A 295 -26.38 -23.85 3.56
CA LEU A 295 -27.55 -23.95 4.41
C LEU A 295 -28.31 -22.62 4.28
N LEU A 296 -29.37 -22.62 3.47
CA LEU A 296 -30.20 -21.45 3.21
C LEU A 296 -31.13 -21.23 4.41
N LEU A 297 -30.91 -20.14 5.16
CA LEU A 297 -31.77 -19.72 6.26
C LEU A 297 -32.65 -18.58 5.72
N LEU A 298 -33.89 -18.90 5.34
CA LEU A 298 -34.80 -17.97 4.69
C LEU A 298 -35.87 -17.52 5.70
N ASP A 299 -35.78 -16.26 6.14
CA ASP A 299 -36.61 -15.75 7.24
C ASP A 299 -37.81 -14.94 6.75
N GLY A 300 -39.00 -15.24 7.27
CA GLY A 300 -40.20 -14.40 7.12
C GLY A 300 -40.87 -14.48 5.75
N LEU A 301 -41.23 -15.69 5.29
CA LEU A 301 -41.92 -15.84 4.00
C LEU A 301 -43.27 -15.10 3.95
N ASP A 302 -43.99 -15.06 5.06
CA ASP A 302 -45.26 -14.34 5.19
C ASP A 302 -45.09 -12.80 5.25
N GLU A 303 -43.89 -12.32 5.61
CA GLU A 303 -43.55 -10.89 5.64
C GLU A 303 -43.22 -10.34 4.24
N VAL A 304 -43.13 -11.20 3.23
CA VAL A 304 -42.97 -10.80 1.83
C VAL A 304 -44.23 -10.11 1.35
N ASN A 305 -44.07 -8.98 0.65
CA ASN A 305 -45.18 -8.24 0.04
C ASN A 305 -46.03 -9.19 -0.84
N SER A 306 -47.36 -9.16 -0.64
CA SER A 306 -48.30 -10.05 -1.33
C SER A 306 -48.20 -9.97 -2.86
N GLY A 307 -47.89 -8.80 -3.42
CA GLY A 307 -47.75 -8.60 -4.87
C GLY A 307 -46.57 -9.34 -5.50
N VAL A 308 -45.54 -9.68 -4.71
CA VAL A 308 -44.32 -10.35 -5.20
C VAL A 308 -44.10 -11.73 -4.57
N ARG A 309 -44.89 -12.11 -3.57
CA ARG A 309 -44.72 -13.35 -2.79
C ARG A 309 -44.75 -14.60 -3.67
N SER A 310 -45.65 -14.69 -4.64
CA SER A 310 -45.73 -15.82 -5.56
C SER A 310 -44.45 -15.98 -6.38
N GLN A 311 -43.89 -14.87 -6.85
CA GLN A 311 -42.62 -14.86 -7.58
C GLN A 311 -41.46 -15.27 -6.68
N VAL A 312 -41.38 -14.75 -5.45
CA VAL A 312 -40.37 -15.13 -4.46
C VAL A 312 -40.42 -16.64 -4.16
N VAL A 313 -41.61 -17.18 -3.91
CA VAL A 313 -41.81 -18.63 -3.68
C VAL A 313 -41.32 -19.43 -4.88
N LYS A 314 -41.69 -19.02 -6.09
CA LYS A 314 -41.26 -19.68 -7.33
C LYS A 314 -39.74 -19.69 -7.47
N GLN A 315 -39.08 -18.54 -7.30
CA GLN A 315 -37.62 -18.46 -7.41
C GLN A 315 -36.89 -19.28 -6.33
N ILE A 316 -37.44 -19.37 -5.12
CA ILE A 316 -36.90 -20.23 -4.06
C ILE A 316 -37.07 -21.70 -4.43
N GLN A 317 -38.23 -22.11 -4.97
CA GLN A 317 -38.48 -23.47 -5.43
C GLN A 317 -37.50 -23.85 -6.56
N ASP A 318 -37.40 -23.02 -7.60
CA ASP A 318 -36.50 -23.22 -8.73
C ASP A 318 -35.03 -23.37 -8.25
N LEU A 319 -34.59 -22.52 -7.32
CA LEU A 319 -33.25 -22.60 -6.72
C LEU A 319 -33.02 -23.92 -5.95
N LEU A 320 -34.02 -24.38 -5.18
CA LEU A 320 -33.92 -25.60 -4.41
C LEU A 320 -33.98 -26.85 -5.30
N ASP A 321 -34.71 -26.81 -6.41
CA ASP A 321 -34.78 -27.93 -7.35
C ASP A 321 -33.45 -28.13 -8.10
N GLU A 322 -32.75 -27.05 -8.43
CA GLU A 322 -31.41 -27.11 -9.01
C GLU A 322 -30.32 -27.48 -8.00
N CYS A 323 -30.47 -27.08 -6.73
CA CYS A 323 -29.57 -27.45 -5.64
C CYS A 323 -30.16 -28.55 -4.75
N ASP A 324 -30.29 -29.76 -5.29
CA ASP A 324 -30.83 -30.94 -4.60
C ASP A 324 -30.17 -31.20 -3.22
N LYS A 325 -28.85 -30.95 -3.13
CA LYS A 325 -28.02 -31.14 -1.94
C LYS A 325 -28.00 -29.95 -0.98
N CYS A 326 -28.47 -28.76 -1.37
CA CYS A 326 -28.52 -27.64 -0.44
C CYS A 326 -29.46 -27.97 0.73
N ARG A 327 -29.08 -27.51 1.93
CA ARG A 327 -30.02 -27.49 3.04
C ARG A 327 -30.79 -26.18 3.05
N ALA A 328 -32.03 -26.21 3.51
CA ALA A 328 -32.88 -25.04 3.60
C ALA A 328 -33.77 -25.09 4.86
N ILE A 329 -33.85 -23.97 5.57
CA ILE A 329 -34.81 -23.74 6.64
C ILE A 329 -35.56 -22.46 6.28
N ILE A 330 -36.86 -22.58 6.08
CA ILE A 330 -37.75 -21.47 5.71
C ILE A 330 -38.70 -21.22 6.88
N THR A 331 -38.82 -19.98 7.34
CA THR A 331 -39.77 -19.62 8.40
C THR A 331 -41.00 -18.94 7.82
N CYS A 332 -42.16 -19.21 8.43
CA CYS A 332 -43.44 -18.60 8.06
C CYS A 332 -44.36 -18.51 9.28
N HIS A 333 -45.17 -17.47 9.39
CA HIS A 333 -46.24 -17.41 10.38
C HIS A 333 -47.41 -18.32 10.00
N LEU A 334 -48.00 -19.01 10.99
CA LEU A 334 -49.30 -19.68 10.80
C LEU A 334 -50.36 -18.58 10.65
N ALA A 335 -51.06 -18.60 9.51
CA ALA A 335 -52.20 -17.75 9.25
C ALA A 335 -53.45 -18.25 9.98
#